data_AF-A0A7S3LS52-F1
#
_entry.id   AF-A0A7S3LS52-F1
#
_cell.length_a   1.000
_cell.length_b   1.000
_cell.length_c   1.000
_cell.angle_alpha   90.00
_cell.angle_beta   90.00
_cell.angle_gamma   90.00
#
_symmetry.space_group_name_H-M   'P 1'
#
loop_
_entity.id
_entity.type
_entity.pdbx_description
1 polymer ?
#
loop_
_entity_poly.entity_id
_entity_poly.type
_entity_poly.pdbx_seq_one_letter_code
_entity_poly.pdbx_strand_id
1 'polypeptide(L)'
;MGLKDSVFWLSWIVTYLVITVFLVIILSLVFKFTGLGQLSNFLIIFLMTLSYALSALGIACLVSAFFSKAKLASGLATFITFLASLIYLPIALTANSLSRPQILSMCLLSPLSFSMA
;
A
#
# COMPACT_ATOMS: atom_id res chain seq x y z
N MET A 1 1.90 30.58 12.03
CA MET A 1 0.47 30.59 12.39
C MET A 1 0.30 29.67 13.59
N GLY A 2 -0.24 30.14 14.71
CA GLY A 2 -0.22 29.43 16.01
C GLY A 2 -1.12 28.20 16.14
N LEU A 3 -1.26 27.40 15.08
CA LEU A 3 -1.99 26.13 15.14
C LEU A 3 -1.06 25.01 15.62
N LYS A 4 -1.65 24.07 16.39
CA LYS A 4 -0.97 22.85 16.85
C LYS A 4 -0.64 21.95 15.66
N ASP A 5 0.58 21.39 15.65
CA ASP A 5 1.06 20.47 14.59
C ASP A 5 0.13 19.26 14.41
N SER A 6 -0.57 18.82 15.46
CA SER A 6 -1.55 17.74 15.38
C SER A 6 -2.67 17.99 14.37
N VAL A 7 -3.12 19.25 14.21
CA VAL A 7 -4.19 19.61 13.27
C VAL A 7 -3.70 19.51 11.83
N PHE A 8 -2.44 19.86 11.59
CA PHE A 8 -1.80 19.73 10.29
C PHE A 8 -1.69 18.26 9.87
N TRP A 9 -1.19 17.39 10.76
CA TRP A 9 -1.10 15.95 10.49
C TRP A 9 -2.46 15.31 10.27
N LEU A 10 -3.48 15.71 11.04
CA LEU A 10 -4.83 15.15 10.92
C LEU A 10 -5.49 15.59 9.60
N SER A 11 -5.36 16.86 9.22
CA SER A 11 -5.83 17.34 7.92
C SER A 11 -5.14 16.62 6.77
N TRP A 12 -3.83 16.35 6.89
CA TRP A 12 -3.06 15.63 5.89
C TRP A 12 -3.52 14.18 5.75
N ILE A 13 -3.71 13.46 6.85
CA ILE A 13 -4.22 12.08 6.80
C ILE A 13 -5.60 12.03 6.14
N VAL A 14 -6.51 12.95 6.50
CA VAL A 14 -7.88 12.96 5.97
C VAL A 14 -7.91 13.25 4.48
N THR A 15 -7.15 14.24 4.00
CA THR A 15 -7.14 14.57 2.55
C THR A 15 -6.58 13.42 1.73
N TYR A 16 -5.47 12.82 2.16
CA TYR A 16 -4.89 11.68 1.44
C TYR A 16 -5.79 10.45 1.50
N LEU A 17 -6.45 10.18 2.64
CA LEU A 17 -7.40 9.06 2.75
C LEU A 17 -8.53 9.19 1.73
N VAL A 18 -9.14 10.37 1.60
CA VAL A 18 -10.23 10.61 0.62
C VAL A 18 -9.74 10.41 -0.81
N ILE A 19 -8.58 10.96 -1.15
CA ILE A 19 -7.98 10.82 -2.48
C ILE A 19 -7.69 9.33 -2.79
N THR A 20 -7.10 8.61 -1.83
CA THR A 20 -6.77 7.20 -1.97
C THR A 20 -8.02 6.34 -2.16
N VAL A 21 -9.08 6.56 -1.38
CA VAL A 21 -10.34 5.82 -1.54
C VAL A 21 -10.92 6.03 -2.93
N PHE A 22 -10.95 7.27 -3.41
CA PHE A 22 -11.46 7.58 -4.74
C PHE A 22 -10.64 6.90 -5.86
N LEU A 23 -9.31 6.91 -5.76
CA LEU A 23 -8.43 6.22 -6.70
C LEU A 23 -8.63 4.70 -6.69
N VAL A 24 -8.80 4.09 -5.52
CA VAL A 24 -9.04 2.64 -5.41
C VAL A 24 -10.38 2.26 -6.06
N ILE A 25 -11.43 3.07 -5.89
CA ILE A 25 -12.72 2.85 -6.58
C ILE A 25 -12.53 2.84 -8.10
N ILE A 26 -11.82 3.84 -8.65
CA ILE A 26 -11.53 3.93 -10.08
C ILE A 26 -10.73 2.71 -10.54
N LEU A 27 -9.69 2.33 -9.81
CA LEU A 27 -8.82 1.21 -10.16
C LEU A 27 -9.61 -0.11 -10.18
N SER A 28 -10.45 -0.35 -9.17
CA SER A 28 -11.31 -1.54 -9.11
C SER A 28 -12.33 -1.57 -10.25
N LEU A 29 -12.88 -0.42 -10.66
CA LEU A 29 -13.77 -0.32 -11.81
C LEU A 29 -13.03 -0.69 -13.11
N VAL A 30 -11.86 -0.10 -13.34
CA VAL A 30 -11.02 -0.42 -14.50
C VAL A 30 -10.67 -1.91 -14.54
N PHE A 31 -10.37 -2.51 -13.39
CA PHE A 31 -10.06 -3.94 -13.28
C PHE A 31 -11.27 -4.83 -13.66
N LYS A 32 -12.48 -4.41 -13.30
CA LYS A 32 -13.72 -5.09 -13.68
C LYS A 32 -14.00 -4.97 -15.19
N PHE A 33 -13.79 -3.79 -15.77
CA PHE A 33 -14.05 -3.54 -17.19
C PHE A 33 -13.01 -4.16 -18.13
N THR A 34 -11.76 -4.33 -17.67
CA THR A 34 -10.69 -4.98 -18.45
C THR A 34 -10.81 -6.51 -18.49
N GLY A 35 -11.76 -7.10 -17.74
CA GLY A 35 -12.01 -8.55 -17.77
C GLY A 35 -10.87 -9.39 -17.19
N LEU A 36 -9.92 -8.78 -16.47
CA LEU A 36 -8.77 -9.47 -15.86
C LEU A 36 -9.17 -10.40 -14.70
N GLY A 37 -10.42 -10.33 -14.24
CA GLY A 37 -10.98 -11.16 -13.16
C GLY A 37 -12.38 -11.67 -13.46
N GLN A 38 -12.55 -12.47 -14.52
CA GLN A 38 -13.87 -13.00 -14.94
C GLN A 38 -14.59 -13.84 -13.85
N LEU A 39 -13.90 -14.31 -12.81
CA LEU A 39 -14.47 -15.09 -11.70
C LEU A 39 -14.41 -14.40 -10.32
N SER A 40 -13.74 -13.25 -10.18
CA SER A 40 -13.51 -12.63 -8.87
C SER A 40 -14.52 -11.54 -8.55
N ASN A 41 -15.13 -11.62 -7.36
CA ASN A 41 -16.08 -10.61 -6.89
C ASN A 41 -15.41 -9.23 -6.77
N PHE A 42 -15.99 -8.22 -7.44
CA PHE A 42 -15.55 -6.83 -7.40
C PHE A 42 -15.27 -6.32 -5.97
N LEU A 43 -16.13 -6.70 -5.02
CA LEU A 43 -16.04 -6.27 -3.62
C LEU A 43 -14.76 -6.78 -2.96
N ILE A 44 -14.29 -7.98 -3.31
CA ILE A 44 -13.07 -8.58 -2.76
C ILE A 44 -11.84 -7.85 -3.29
N ILE A 45 -11.79 -7.59 -4.61
CA ILE A 45 -10.70 -6.81 -5.24
C ILE A 45 -10.64 -5.41 -4.62
N PHE A 46 -11.79 -4.76 -4.47
CA PHE A 46 -11.87 -3.44 -3.85
C PHE A 46 -11.36 -3.45 -2.40
N LEU A 47 -11.83 -4.38 -1.56
CA LEU A 47 -11.37 -4.48 -0.15
C LEU A 47 -9.87 -4.75 -0.06
N MET A 48 -9.34 -5.65 -0.89
CA MET A 48 -7.92 -5.99 -0.93
C MET A 48 -7.06 -4.81 -1.35
N THR A 49 -7.43 -4.11 -2.43
CA THR A 49 -6.70 -2.93 -2.90
C THR A 49 -6.81 -1.77 -1.90
N LEU A 50 -7.96 -1.62 -1.25
CA LEU A 50 -8.17 -0.60 -0.22
C LEU A 50 -7.28 -0.85 1.00
N SER A 51 -7.24 -2.08 1.53
CA SER A 51 -6.40 -2.40 2.69
C SER A 51 -4.91 -2.21 2.38
N TYR A 52 -4.49 -2.57 1.16
CA TYR A 52 -3.12 -2.31 0.69
C TYR A 52 -2.79 -0.81 0.70
N ALA A 53 -3.69 0.01 0.14
CA ALA A 53 -3.47 1.45 0.03
C ALA A 53 -3.45 2.15 1.41
N LEU A 54 -4.29 1.73 2.36
CA LEU A 54 -4.24 2.21 3.75
C LEU A 54 -2.93 1.86 4.45
N SER A 55 -2.43 0.64 4.29
CA SER A 55 -1.13 0.24 4.85
C SER A 55 0.02 1.04 4.25
N ALA A 56 0.00 1.27 2.93
CA ALA A 56 0.99 2.11 2.26
C ALA A 56 0.97 3.57 2.76
N LEU A 57 -0.22 4.12 3.04
CA LEU A 57 -0.37 5.46 3.62
C LEU A 57 0.23 5.52 5.04
N GLY A 58 0.05 4.48 5.85
CA GLY A 58 0.66 4.38 7.19
C GLY A 58 2.19 4.39 7.14
N ILE A 59 2.78 3.63 6.22
CA ILE A 59 4.24 3.61 5.99
C ILE A 59 4.71 4.98 5.49
N ALA A 60 3.98 5.61 4.58
CA ALA A 60 4.31 6.95 4.08
C ALA A 60 4.29 8.01 5.19
N CYS A 61 3.32 7.94 6.11
CA CYS A 61 3.27 8.80 7.28
C CYS A 61 4.49 8.59 8.20
N LEU A 62 4.87 7.33 8.41
CA LEU A 62 6.03 6.95 9.23
C LEU A 62 7.33 7.50 8.62
N VAL A 63 7.54 7.29 7.32
CA VAL A 63 8.68 7.85 6.58
C VAL A 63 8.67 9.38 6.62
N SER A 64 7.52 10.01 6.39
CA SER A 64 7.41 11.48 6.39
C SER A 64 7.73 12.11 7.75
N ALA A 65 7.55 11.40 8.86
CA ALA A 65 7.92 11.88 10.19
C ALA A 65 9.45 11.93 10.40
N PHE A 66 10.22 11.08 9.70
CA PHE A 66 11.68 11.03 9.81
C PHE A 66 12.40 11.99 8.84
N PHE A 67 11.74 12.47 7.79
CA PHE A 67 12.39 13.29 6.74
C PHE A 67 11.89 14.74 6.69
N SER A 68 12.79 15.69 6.98
CA SER A 68 12.54 17.14 6.89
C SER A 68 12.27 17.66 5.47
N LYS A 69 12.66 16.89 4.43
CA LYS A 69 12.49 17.28 3.01
C LYS A 69 11.50 16.34 2.32
N ALA A 70 10.33 16.86 1.96
CA ALA A 70 9.26 16.11 1.31
C ALA A 70 9.68 15.41 0.00
N LYS A 71 10.57 16.03 -0.80
CA LYS A 71 11.10 15.43 -2.04
C LYS A 71 11.94 14.16 -1.78
N LEU A 72 12.72 14.13 -0.70
CA LEU A 72 13.51 12.96 -0.33
C LEU A 72 12.61 11.86 0.26
N ALA A 73 11.61 12.24 1.07
CA ALA A 73 10.64 11.31 1.63
C ALA A 73 9.86 10.55 0.54
N SER A 74 9.39 11.27 -0.49
CA SER A 74 8.69 10.65 -1.62
C SER A 74 9.62 9.73 -2.42
N GLY A 75 10.84 10.16 -2.76
CA GLY A 75 11.79 9.32 -3.48
C GLY A 75 12.17 8.05 -2.72
N LEU A 76 12.37 8.15 -1.40
CA LEU A 76 12.66 7.00 -0.54
C LEU A 76 11.46 6.06 -0.38
N ALA A 77 10.24 6.58 -0.24
CA ALA A 77 9.04 5.75 -0.18
C ALA A 77 8.89 4.90 -1.46
N THR A 78 9.11 5.50 -2.63
CA THR A 78 9.08 4.77 -3.91
C THR A 78 10.21 3.76 -4.01
N PHE A 79 11.41 4.10 -3.52
CA PHE A 79 12.56 3.20 -3.49
C PHE A 79 12.33 2.00 -2.57
N ILE A 80 11.76 2.21 -1.38
CA ILE A 80 11.39 1.14 -0.44
C ILE A 80 10.33 0.23 -1.07
N THR A 81 9.34 0.81 -1.74
CA THR A 81 8.30 0.03 -2.44
C THR A 81 8.90 -0.79 -3.58
N PHE A 82 9.88 -0.23 -4.31
CA PHE A 82 10.60 -0.94 -5.36
C PHE A 82 11.45 -2.09 -4.80
N LEU A 83 12.19 -1.87 -3.71
CA LEU A 83 12.96 -2.93 -3.04
C LEU A 83 12.04 -4.03 -2.50
N ALA A 84 10.90 -3.66 -1.90
CA ALA A 84 9.89 -4.61 -1.46
C ALA A 84 9.37 -5.46 -2.64
N SER A 85 9.15 -4.84 -3.78
CA SER A 85 8.75 -5.54 -5.01
C SER A 85 9.87 -6.43 -5.58
N LEU A 86 11.14 -6.07 -5.39
CA LEU A 86 12.28 -6.89 -5.82
C LEU A 86 12.40 -8.16 -4.97
N ILE A 87 12.11 -8.05 -3.66
CA ILE A 87 12.12 -9.18 -2.72
C ILE A 87 11.05 -10.22 -3.08
N TYR A 88 9.96 -9.83 -3.76
CA TYR A 88 8.93 -10.75 -4.25
C TYR A 88 9.45 -11.78 -5.26
N LEU A 89 10.37 -11.41 -6.16
CA LEU A 89 10.88 -12.30 -7.23
C LEU A 89 11.41 -13.66 -6.71
N PRO A 90 12.32 -13.71 -5.72
CA PRO A 90 12.79 -14.99 -5.17
C PRO A 90 11.69 -15.73 -4.39
N ILE A 91 10.73 -15.03 -3.78
CA ILE A 91 9.61 -15.64 -3.05
C ILE A 91 8.66 -16.35 -4.03
N ALA A 92 8.32 -15.70 -5.14
CA ALA A 92 7.49 -16.28 -6.20
C ALA A 92 8.12 -17.55 -6.79
N LEU A 93 9.45 -17.59 -6.90
CA LEU A 93 10.21 -18.76 -7.36
C LEU A 93 10.30 -19.89 -6.32
N THR A 94 10.08 -19.61 -5.03
CA THR A 94 10.24 -20.55 -3.91
C THR A 94 8.92 -20.84 -3.18
N ALA A 95 7.78 -20.50 -3.79
CA ALA A 95 6.46 -20.42 -3.14
C ALA A 95 5.94 -21.72 -2.48
N ASN A 96 6.59 -22.87 -2.70
CA ASN A 96 6.13 -24.16 -2.24
C ASN A 96 6.61 -24.56 -0.82
N SER A 97 7.38 -23.73 -0.12
CA SER A 97 8.02 -24.10 1.16
C SER A 97 7.90 -23.05 2.28
N LEU A 98 6.89 -22.18 2.24
CA LEU A 98 6.77 -21.07 3.18
C LEU A 98 6.14 -21.49 4.52
N SER A 99 6.90 -21.30 5.59
CA SER A 99 6.49 -21.53 6.97
C SER A 99 5.65 -20.36 7.53
N ARG A 100 4.74 -20.64 8.47
CA ARG A 100 3.86 -19.62 9.13
C ARG A 100 4.56 -18.32 9.58
N PRO A 101 5.80 -18.32 10.13
CA PRO A 101 6.47 -17.08 10.50
C PRO A 101 6.88 -16.21 9.31
N GLN A 102 7.15 -16.80 8.15
CA GLN A 102 7.50 -16.04 6.94
C GLN A 102 6.28 -15.27 6.41
N ILE A 103 5.10 -15.88 6.45
CA ILE A 103 3.83 -15.22 6.11
C ILE A 103 3.56 -14.04 7.04
N LEU A 104 3.81 -14.21 8.35
CA LEU A 104 3.66 -13.14 9.35
C LEU A 104 4.62 -11.96 9.06
N SER A 105 5.85 -12.24 8.66
CA SER A 105 6.83 -11.21 8.30
C SER A 105 6.43 -10.44 7.02
N MET A 106 5.75 -11.10 6.09
CA MET A 106 5.26 -10.51 4.84
C MET A 106 4.06 -9.59 5.05
N CYS A 107 3.26 -9.75 6.11
CA CYS A 107 2.21 -8.81 6.47
C CYS A 107 2.76 -7.41 6.82
N LEU A 108 4.04 -7.32 7.23
CA LEU A 108 4.71 -6.06 7.53
C LEU A 108 5.08 -5.28 6.26
N LEU A 109 5.36 -5.98 5.15
CA LEU A 109 5.59 -5.41 3.83
C LEU A 109 4.31 -5.56 2.99
N SER A 110 3.43 -4.56 3.07
CA SER A 110 2.11 -4.56 2.41
C SER A 110 2.09 -5.06 0.94
N PRO A 111 3.10 -4.80 0.07
CA PRO A 111 3.08 -5.27 -1.33
C PRO A 111 3.21 -6.79 -1.46
N LEU A 112 3.91 -7.45 -0.52
CA LEU A 112 4.12 -8.90 -0.55
C LEU A 112 2.85 -9.66 -0.22
N SER A 113 2.06 -9.17 0.74
CA SER A 113 0.79 -9.80 1.12
C SER A 113 -0.26 -9.74 0.00
N PHE A 114 -0.33 -8.64 -0.74
CA PHE A 114 -1.29 -8.48 -1.84
C PHE A 114 -0.96 -9.39 -3.03
N SER A 115 0.33 -9.67 -3.27
CA SER A 115 0.75 -10.52 -4.40
C SER A 115 0.60 -12.02 -4.13
N MET A 116 0.38 -12.44 -2.89
CA MET A 116 0.20 -13.85 -2.50
C MET A 116 -1.27 -14.27 -2.36
N ALA A 117 -2.20 -13.31 -2.41
CA ALA A 117 -3.66 -13.52 -2.35
C ALA A 117 -4.25 -13.74 -3.75
#